data_AF-A0A841H8J9-F1
#
_entry.id   AF-A0A841H8J9-F1
#
_cell.length_a   1.000
_cell.length_b   1.000
_cell.length_c   1.000
_cell.angle_alpha   90.00
_cell.angle_beta   90.00
_cell.angle_gamma   90.00
#
_symmetry.space_group_name_H-M   'P 1'
#
loop_
_entity.id
_entity.type
_entity.pdbx_description
1 polymer ?
#
loop_
_entity_poly.entity_id
_entity_poly.type
_entity_poly.pdbx_seq_one_letter_code
_entity_poly.pdbx_strand_id
1 'polypeptide(L)'
;MTSKTHLTESDPLVRRYDYGDAVIVAADLGVDDDRVAVDVVQDTAIVTRDDSPTDQYELPVPDGDSTRAFINNGVVTVEVSR
;
A
#
# COMPACT_ATOMS: atom_id res chain seq x y z
N MET A 1 7.02 0.23 21.92
CA MET A 1 6.13 -0.84 21.45
C MET A 1 5.87 -0.54 19.98
N THR A 2 6.08 -1.50 19.08
CA THR A 2 5.78 -1.34 17.66
C THR A 2 4.32 -1.72 17.44
N SER A 3 3.53 -0.83 16.86
CA SER A 3 2.14 -1.11 16.52
C SER A 3 2.08 -1.53 15.04
N LYS A 4 1.65 -2.76 14.78
CA LYS A 4 1.36 -3.23 13.43
C LYS A 4 -0.13 -3.13 13.19
N THR A 5 -0.53 -2.40 12.15
CA THR A 5 -1.93 -2.31 11.72
C THR A 5 -2.07 -2.97 10.36
N HIS A 6 -2.85 -4.04 10.30
CA HIS A 6 -3.14 -4.70 9.03
C HIS A 6 -4.32 -3.98 8.37
N LEU A 7 -4.08 -3.33 7.23
CA LEU A 7 -5.14 -2.76 6.40
C LEU A 7 -5.68 -3.88 5.51
N THR A 8 -6.99 -4.00 5.43
CA THR A 8 -7.64 -5.04 4.60
C THR A 8 -8.48 -4.38 3.51
N GLU A 9 -8.91 -5.14 2.51
CA GLU A 9 -9.84 -4.65 1.47
C GLU A 9 -11.19 -4.18 2.04
N SER A 10 -11.49 -4.51 3.30
CA SER A 10 -12.69 -4.04 4.01
C SER A 10 -12.49 -2.70 4.70
N ASP A 11 -11.25 -2.20 4.75
CA ASP A 11 -10.94 -0.90 5.31
C ASP A 11 -11.43 0.20 4.34
N PRO A 12 -12.24 1.17 4.79
CA PRO A 12 -12.81 2.20 3.91
C PRO A 12 -11.76 3.04 3.16
N LEU A 13 -10.50 2.99 3.62
CA LEU A 13 -9.38 3.70 3.01
C LEU A 13 -8.71 2.93 1.86
N VAL A 14 -9.01 1.63 1.70
CA VAL A 14 -8.42 0.76 0.68
C VAL A 14 -9.40 0.51 -0.46
N ARG A 15 -8.92 0.65 -1.70
CA ARG A 15 -9.67 0.34 -2.93
C ARG A 15 -8.87 -0.58 -3.81
N ARG A 16 -9.55 -1.55 -4.42
CA ARG A 16 -8.97 -2.46 -5.42
C ARG A 16 -9.72 -2.37 -6.74
N TYR A 17 -8.94 -2.38 -7.81
CA TYR A 17 -9.42 -2.37 -9.18
C TYR A 17 -8.80 -3.55 -9.93
N ASP A 18 -9.64 -4.36 -10.55
CA ASP A 18 -9.21 -5.52 -11.35
C ASP A 18 -9.40 -5.18 -12.83
N TYR A 19 -8.28 -4.98 -13.51
CA TYR A 19 -8.18 -4.90 -14.95
C TYR A 19 -7.72 -6.28 -15.45
N GLY A 20 -8.17 -6.70 -16.64
CA GLY A 20 -7.89 -8.05 -17.14
C GLY A 20 -6.40 -8.42 -17.09
N ASP A 21 -5.52 -7.44 -17.32
CA ASP A 21 -4.06 -7.50 -17.37
C ASP A 21 -3.35 -6.98 -16.12
N ALA A 22 -4.05 -6.33 -15.19
CA ALA A 22 -3.43 -5.74 -13.99
C ALA A 22 -4.39 -5.58 -12.83
N VAL A 23 -3.88 -5.68 -11.60
CA VAL A 23 -4.62 -5.30 -10.39
C VAL A 23 -4.00 -4.03 -9.81
N ILE A 24 -4.83 -3.05 -9.46
CA ILE A 24 -4.41 -1.84 -8.78
C ILE A 24 -5.00 -1.83 -7.38
N VAL A 25 -4.16 -1.66 -6.36
CA VAL A 25 -4.56 -1.43 -4.97
C VAL A 25 -4.17 0.00 -4.60
N ALA A 26 -5.12 0.78 -4.10
CA ALA A 26 -4.89 2.16 -3.67
C ALA A 26 -5.35 2.34 -2.21
N ALA A 27 -4.52 2.98 -1.40
CA ALA A 27 -4.82 3.28 0.00
C ALA A 27 -4.56 4.77 0.30
N ASP A 28 -5.58 5.47 0.82
CA ASP A 28 -5.46 6.85 1.28
C ASP A 28 -4.96 6.87 2.74
N LEU A 29 -3.79 7.46 2.97
CA LEU A 29 -3.17 7.53 4.30
C LEU A 29 -3.47 8.84 5.04
N GLY A 30 -4.06 9.83 4.36
CA GLY A 30 -4.37 11.15 4.93
C GLY A 30 -3.15 11.95 5.39
N VAL A 31 -1.98 11.73 4.81
CA VAL A 31 -0.72 12.41 5.15
C VAL A 31 0.05 12.82 3.90
N ASP A 32 0.98 13.77 4.03
CA ASP A 32 1.80 14.26 2.92
C ASP A 32 2.79 13.19 2.40
N ASP A 33 3.09 13.24 1.10
CA ASP A 33 3.95 12.27 0.38
C ASP A 33 5.34 12.12 0.98
N ASP A 34 5.92 13.24 1.44
CA ASP A 34 7.28 13.33 1.96
C ASP A 34 7.44 12.64 3.32
N ARG A 35 6.34 12.20 3.93
CA ARG A 35 6.34 11.51 5.23
C ARG A 35 6.01 10.04 5.14
N VAL A 36 5.86 9.49 3.94
CA VAL A 36 5.47 8.10 3.73
C VAL A 36 6.52 7.40 2.88
N ALA A 37 6.84 6.18 3.27
CA ALA A 37 7.58 5.26 2.41
C ALA A 37 6.75 4.00 2.18
N VAL A 38 6.91 3.41 0.99
CA VAL A 38 6.32 2.13 0.62
C VAL A 38 7.39 1.22 0.06
N ASP A 39 7.37 -0.04 0.49
CA ASP A 39 8.16 -1.13 -0.09
C ASP A 39 7.24 -2.32 -0.35
N VAL A 40 7.57 -3.15 -1.33
CA VAL A 40 6.79 -4.35 -1.65
C VAL A 40 7.67 -5.58 -1.48
N VAL A 41 7.22 -6.49 -0.62
CA VAL A 41 7.87 -7.75 -0.35
C VAL A 41 6.85 -8.86 -0.56
N GLN A 42 7.06 -9.67 -1.60
CA GLN A 42 6.14 -10.75 -2.00
C GLN A 42 4.72 -10.20 -2.24
N ASP A 43 3.71 -10.76 -1.56
CA ASP A 43 2.30 -10.44 -1.61
C ASP A 43 1.89 -9.32 -0.63
N THR A 44 2.86 -8.57 -0.10
CA THR A 44 2.58 -7.51 0.89
C THR A 44 3.30 -6.21 0.53
N ALA A 45 2.52 -5.12 0.45
CA ALA A 45 3.04 -3.76 0.48
C ALA A 45 3.14 -3.28 1.93
N ILE A 46 4.34 -2.85 2.30
CA ILE A 46 4.69 -2.34 3.61
C ILE A 46 4.76 -0.82 3.52
N VAL A 47 3.96 -0.14 4.31
CA VAL A 47 3.90 1.32 4.38
C VAL A 47 4.34 1.79 5.75
N THR A 48 5.26 2.75 5.79
CA THR A 48 5.74 3.39 7.02
C THR A 48 5.56 4.90 6.96
N ARG A 49 5.50 5.54 8.13
CA ARG A 49 5.36 6.98 8.25
C ARG A 49 6.48 7.59 9.10
N ASP A 50 7.01 8.74 8.70
CA ASP A 50 8.17 9.36 9.35
C ASP A 50 7.87 9.94 10.74
N ASP A 51 6.64 10.40 10.97
CA ASP A 51 6.18 10.90 12.27
C ASP A 51 5.96 9.78 13.30
N SER A 52 5.83 8.54 12.82
CA SER A 52 5.67 7.31 13.60
C SER A 52 6.38 6.14 12.90
N PRO A 53 7.72 6.08 12.92
CA PRO A 53 8.48 5.04 12.21
C PRO A 53 8.24 3.62 12.77
N THR A 54 7.61 3.53 13.94
CA THR A 54 7.15 2.27 14.55
C THR A 54 5.75 1.85 14.13
N ASP A 55 4.99 2.74 13.48
CA ASP A 55 3.66 2.44 12.96
C ASP A 55 3.82 1.99 11.51
N GLN A 56 3.56 0.71 11.30
CA GLN A 56 3.62 0.07 9.99
C GLN A 56 2.21 -0.36 9.60
N TYR A 57 1.87 -0.07 8.34
CA TYR A 57 0.69 -0.62 7.71
C TYR A 57 1.11 -1.71 6.72
N GLU A 58 0.47 -2.86 6.82
CA GLU A 58 0.62 -3.96 5.87
C GLU A 58 -0.63 -3.98 5.00
N LEU A 59 -0.42 -3.95 3.68
CA LEU A 59 -1.46 -3.95 2.67
C LEU A 59 -1.29 -5.20 1.78
N PRO A 60 -2.27 -6.12 1.78
CA PRO A 60 -2.24 -7.27 0.88
C PRO A 60 -2.24 -6.83 -0.58
N VAL A 61 -1.33 -7.41 -1.37
CA VAL A 61 -1.27 -7.22 -2.82
C VAL A 61 -1.25 -8.59 -3.49
N PRO A 62 -1.95 -8.77 -4.61
CA PRO A 62 -1.93 -10.05 -5.32
C PRO A 62 -0.54 -10.34 -5.87
N ASP A 63 -0.27 -11.63 -6.11
CA ASP A 63 0.89 -12.06 -6.90
C ASP A 63 0.73 -11.62 -8.37
N GLY A 64 1.85 -11.42 -9.05
CA GLY A 64 1.89 -11.10 -10.47
C GLY A 64 3.31 -11.09 -11.05
N ASP A 65 3.39 -10.84 -12.35
CA ASP A 65 4.64 -10.81 -13.11
C ASP A 65 5.54 -9.63 -12.75
N SER A 66 4.96 -8.50 -12.36
CA SER A 66 5.68 -7.31 -11.95
C SER A 66 4.84 -6.46 -11.00
N THR A 67 5.50 -5.88 -10.00
CA THR A 67 4.85 -5.01 -9.02
C THR A 67 5.55 -3.67 -8.95
N ARG A 68 4.74 -2.60 -8.93
CA ARG A 68 5.21 -1.23 -8.79
C ARG A 68 4.41 -0.52 -7.72
N ALA A 69 5.09 0.08 -6.75
CA ALA A 69 4.47 0.95 -5.76
C ALA A 69 4.93 2.40 -5.94
N PHE A 70 4.03 3.34 -5.71
CA PHE A 70 4.32 4.77 -5.69
C PHE A 70 3.33 5.50 -4.78
N ILE A 71 3.70 6.72 -4.39
CA ILE A 71 2.90 7.59 -3.54
C ILE A 71 2.58 8.85 -4.32
N ASN A 72 1.33 9.30 -4.25
CA ASN A 72 0.90 10.57 -4.84
C ASN A 72 -0.19 11.23 -4.01
N ASN A 73 0.09 12.43 -3.49
CA ASN A 73 -0.80 13.23 -2.65
C ASN A 73 -1.44 12.45 -1.48
N GLY A 74 -0.65 11.65 -0.76
CA GLY A 74 -1.03 10.84 0.39
C GLY A 74 -1.64 9.49 0.05
N VAL A 75 -1.74 9.17 -1.24
CA VAL A 75 -2.29 7.90 -1.72
C VAL A 75 -1.15 6.97 -2.12
N VAL A 76 -1.03 5.85 -1.42
CA VAL A 76 -0.19 4.74 -1.85
C VAL A 76 -0.95 3.98 -2.94
N THR A 77 -0.30 3.80 -4.08
CA THR A 77 -0.81 2.97 -5.18
C THR A 77 0.17 1.85 -5.47
N VAL A 78 -0.35 0.62 -5.52
CA VAL A 78 0.40 -0.58 -5.92
C VAL A 78 -0.25 -1.16 -7.16
N GLU A 79 0.51 -1.23 -8.24
CA GLU A 79 0.13 -1.83 -9.50
C GLU A 79 0.81 -3.20 -9.63
N VAL A 80 0.03 -4.23 -9.91
CA VAL A 80 0.49 -5.60 -10.13
C VAL A 80 0.06 -6.03 -11.52
N SER A 81 1.00 -6.27 -12.43
CA SER A 81 0.71 -6.85 -13.74
C SER A 81 0.54 -8.37 -13.62
N ARG A 82 -0.38 -8.94 -14.39
CA ARG A 82 -0.62 -10.38 -14.46
C ARG A 82 0.26 -11.10 -15.46
#